data_AF-A0A346PZ58-F1
#
_entry.id   AF-A0A346PZ58-F1
#
_cell.length_a   1.000
_cell.length_b   1.000
_cell.length_c   1.000
_cell.angle_alpha   90.00
_cell.angle_beta   90.00
_cell.angle_gamma   90.00
#
_symmetry.space_group_name_H-M   'P 1'
#
loop_
_entity.id
_entity.type
_entity.pdbx_description
1 polymer ?
#
loop_
_entity_poly.entity_id
_entity_poly.type
_entity_poly.pdbx_seq_one_letter_code
_entity_poly.pdbx_strand_id
1 'polypeptide(L)'
;MNLLFLVLFMFLLSNFIYFYKHLLVMMMYMELLMLFLLFMMINYLLMNSLNLYLYIYMLVMMVCEVVLGLSLLVLMIRVEGKDFIKLINLNLW
;
A
#
# COMPACT_ATOMS: atom_id res chain seq x y z
N MET A 1 -20.56 4.39 8.93
CA MET A 1 -19.14 4.70 8.67
C MET A 1 -18.93 6.19 8.90
N ASN A 2 -18.19 6.55 9.93
CA ASN A 2 -18.06 7.94 10.36
C ASN A 2 -17.36 8.79 9.30
N LEU A 3 -17.81 10.03 9.14
CA LEU A 3 -17.23 11.04 8.26
C LEU A 3 -15.73 11.22 8.50
N LEU A 4 -15.30 11.02 9.75
CA LEU A 4 -13.90 10.94 10.19
C LEU A 4 -13.06 9.89 9.45
N PHE A 5 -13.61 8.69 9.20
CA PHE A 5 -12.89 7.66 8.43
C PHE A 5 -12.68 8.09 6.98
N LEU A 6 -13.68 8.75 6.40
CA LEU A 6 -13.61 9.24 5.03
C LEU A 6 -12.56 10.35 4.90
N VAL A 7 -12.51 11.28 5.86
CA VAL A 7 -11.48 12.32 5.94
C VAL A 7 -10.07 11.72 6.10
N LEU A 8 -9.91 10.72 6.99
CA LEU A 8 -8.63 10.03 7.19
C LEU A 8 -8.16 9.32 5.91
N PHE A 9 -9.07 8.65 5.20
CA PHE A 9 -8.73 7.96 3.94
C PHE A 9 -8.28 8.95 2.86
N MET A 10 -9.02 10.05 2.69
CA MET A 10 -8.66 11.09 1.73
C MET A 10 -7.32 11.76 2.07
N PHE A 11 -7.03 11.95 3.36
CA PHE A 11 -5.74 12.45 3.80
C PHE A 11 -4.61 11.47 3.48
N LEU A 12 -4.77 10.17 3.77
CA LEU A 12 -3.78 9.16 3.43
C LEU A 12 -3.51 9.08 1.92
N LEU A 13 -4.57 9.11 1.10
CA LEU A 13 -4.45 9.14 -0.36
C LEU A 13 -3.71 10.39 -0.85
N SER A 14 -4.01 11.56 -0.29
CA SER A 14 -3.33 12.80 -0.66
C SER A 14 -1.82 12.73 -0.35
N ASN A 15 -1.44 12.18 0.81
CA ASN A 15 -0.04 12.02 1.17
C ASN A 15 0.68 11.06 0.23
N PHE A 16 0.05 9.96 -0.18
CA PHE A 16 0.63 9.06 -1.18
C PHE A 16 0.99 9.80 -2.48
N ILE A 17 0.15 10.77 -2.90
CA ILE A 17 0.38 11.58 -4.09
C ILE A 17 1.50 12.62 -3.91
N TYR A 18 1.93 12.96 -2.69
CA TYR A 18 3.00 13.95 -2.52
C TYR A 18 4.40 13.33 -2.40
N PHE A 19 4.52 12.05 -2.04
CA PHE A 19 5.81 11.42 -1.70
C PHE A 19 6.51 10.66 -2.84
N TYR A 20 6.37 11.10 -4.09
CA TYR A 20 6.91 10.40 -5.28
C TYR A 20 8.44 10.33 -5.44
N LYS A 21 9.26 10.86 -4.52
CA LYS A 21 10.71 10.98 -4.77
C LYS A 21 11.51 9.73 -4.41
N HIS A 22 11.15 9.07 -3.31
CA HIS A 22 11.86 7.89 -2.81
C HIS A 22 10.93 6.69 -2.87
N LEU A 23 11.35 5.68 -3.61
CA LEU A 23 10.55 4.47 -3.88
C LEU A 23 10.20 3.72 -2.59
N LEU A 24 11.13 3.70 -1.63
CA LEU A 24 10.92 3.07 -0.32
C LEU A 24 9.85 3.80 0.51
N VAL A 25 9.82 5.14 0.45
CA VAL A 25 8.80 5.95 1.13
C VAL A 25 7.42 5.67 0.51
N MET A 26 7.35 5.54 -0.81
CA MET A 26 6.10 5.17 -1.50
C MET A 26 5.59 3.79 -1.08
N MET A 27 6.47 2.80 -0.92
CA MET A 27 6.07 1.47 -0.44
C MET A 27 5.52 1.51 1.00
N MET A 28 6.13 2.30 1.90
CA MET A 28 5.58 2.48 3.26
C MET A 28 4.17 3.10 3.26
N TYR A 29 3.90 4.05 2.36
CA TYR A 29 2.55 4.63 2.26
C TYR A 29 1.52 3.65 1.69
N MET A 30 1.92 2.73 0.80
CA MET A 30 1.02 1.66 0.33
C MET A 30 0.66 0.69 1.46
N GLU A 31 1.61 0.32 2.32
CA GLU A 31 1.33 -0.51 3.49
C GLU A 31 0.32 0.16 4.43
N LEU A 32 0.47 1.47 4.68
CA LEU A 32 -0.47 2.25 5.49
C LEU A 32 -1.88 2.29 4.89
N LEU A 33 -2.01 2.42 3.57
CA LEU A 33 -3.31 2.39 2.87
C LEU A 33 -3.98 1.01 3.00
N MET A 34 -3.23 -0.07 2.81
CA MET A 34 -3.76 -1.44 2.91
C MET A 34 -4.19 -1.80 4.33
N LEU A 35 -3.45 -1.35 5.35
CA LEU A 35 -3.84 -1.50 6.75
C LEU A 35 -5.15 -0.75 7.08
N PHE A 36 -5.32 0.46 6.55
CA PHE A 36 -6.56 1.22 6.73
C PHE A 36 -7.75 0.50 6.09
N LEU A 37 -7.57 -0.06 4.89
CA LEU A 37 -8.60 -0.87 4.22
C LEU A 37 -8.96 -2.11 5.03
N LEU A 38 -7.97 -2.84 5.57
CA LEU A 38 -8.20 -3.98 6.44
C LEU A 38 -9.01 -3.61 7.70
N PHE A 39 -8.71 -2.47 8.32
CA PHE A 39 -9.48 -1.99 9.48
C PHE A 39 -10.94 -1.70 9.13
N MET A 40 -11.19 -1.09 7.97
CA MET A 40 -12.55 -0.85 7.48
C MET A 40 -13.30 -2.15 7.18
N MET A 41 -12.62 -3.15 6.64
CA MET A 41 -13.19 -4.47 6.35
C MET A 41 -13.60 -5.22 7.62
N ILE A 42 -12.79 -5.18 8.68
CA ILE A 42 -13.17 -5.79 9.98
C ILE A 42 -14.43 -5.13 10.53
N ASN A 43 -14.48 -3.80 10.55
CA ASN A 43 -15.66 -3.08 11.05
C ASN A 43 -16.92 -3.41 10.25
N TYR A 44 -16.80 -3.55 8.93
CA TYR A 44 -17.91 -3.97 8.08
C TYR A 44 -18.38 -5.40 8.37
N LEU A 45 -17.45 -6.35 8.48
CA LEU A 45 -17.75 -7.75 8.78
C LEU A 45 -18.40 -7.90 10.17
N LEU A 46 -17.90 -7.19 11.18
CA LEU A 46 -18.45 -7.18 12.53
C LEU A 46 -19.86 -6.57 12.56
N MET A 47 -20.09 -5.47 11.84
CA MET A 47 -21.41 -4.81 11.79
C MET A 47 -22.48 -5.72 11.17
N ASN A 48 -22.10 -6.50 10.17
CA ASN A 48 -23.00 -7.44 9.48
C ASN A 48 -22.99 -8.85 10.10
N SER A 49 -22.26 -9.06 11.20
CA SER A 49 -22.08 -10.38 11.83
C SER A 49 -21.67 -11.49 10.86
N LEU A 50 -20.82 -11.14 9.88
CA LEU A 50 -20.31 -12.08 8.86
C LEU A 50 -19.10 -12.85 9.37
N ASN A 51 -18.84 -14.03 8.79
CA ASN A 51 -17.68 -14.84 9.15
C ASN A 51 -16.36 -14.16 8.76
N LEU A 52 -15.36 -14.24 9.66
CA LEU A 52 -14.03 -13.64 9.48
C LEU A 52 -13.13 -14.36 8.44
N TYR A 53 -13.60 -15.41 7.78
CA TYR A 53 -12.82 -16.10 6.75
C TYR A 53 -12.38 -15.17 5.60
N LEU A 54 -13.25 -14.23 5.21
CA LEU A 54 -12.93 -13.26 4.17
C LEU A 54 -11.82 -12.29 4.61
N TYR A 55 -11.74 -11.97 5.91
CA TYR A 55 -10.68 -11.15 6.47
C TYR A 55 -9.31 -11.84 6.41
N ILE A 56 -9.25 -13.13 6.74
CA ILE A 56 -8.01 -13.92 6.70
C ILE A 56 -7.49 -14.03 5.26
N TYR A 57 -8.37 -14.24 4.28
CA TYR A 57 -7.96 -14.27 2.87
C TYR A 57 -7.34 -12.93 2.41
N MET A 58 -7.95 -11.81 2.78
CA MET A 58 -7.44 -10.48 2.43
C MET A 58 -6.07 -10.19 3.07
N LEU A 59 -5.83 -10.68 4.29
CA LEU A 59 -4.51 -10.55 4.94
C LEU A 59 -3.41 -11.30 4.17
N VAL A 60 -3.67 -12.52 3.70
CA VAL A 60 -2.68 -13.30 2.95
C VAL A 60 -2.33 -12.61 1.64
N MET A 61 -3.33 -12.11 0.90
CA MET A 61 -3.10 -11.38 -0.35
C MET A 61 -2.28 -10.10 -0.13
N MET A 62 -2.55 -9.36 0.95
CA MET A 62 -1.79 -8.16 1.30
C MET A 62 -0.30 -8.47 1.51
N VAL A 63 0.02 -9.52 2.27
CA VAL A 63 1.42 -9.90 2.53
C VAL A 63 2.14 -10.30 1.24
N CYS A 64 1.45 -11.00 0.33
CA CYS A 64 2.02 -11.37 -0.97
C CYS A 64 2.41 -10.15 -1.82
N GLU A 65 1.56 -9.12 -1.86
CA GLU A 65 1.86 -7.88 -2.60
C GLU A 65 3.06 -7.13 -2.00
N VAL A 66 3.19 -7.10 -0.67
CA VAL A 66 4.32 -6.47 0.01
C VAL A 66 5.63 -7.20 -0.31
N VAL A 67 5.64 -8.54 -0.31
CA VAL A 67 6.84 -9.33 -0.67
C VAL A 67 7.24 -9.08 -2.13
N LEU A 68 6.27 -8.99 -3.05
CA LEU A 68 6.53 -8.61 -4.44
C LEU A 68 7.12 -7.20 -4.53
N GLY A 69 6.54 -6.22 -3.83
CA GLY A 69 7.04 -4.84 -3.78
C GLY A 69 8.48 -4.73 -3.27
N LEU A 70 8.83 -5.47 -2.20
CA LEU A 70 10.18 -5.53 -1.65
C LEU A 70 11.17 -6.22 -2.60
N SER A 71 10.75 -7.28 -3.28
CA SER A 71 11.62 -7.96 -4.26
C SER A 71 11.99 -7.05 -5.43
N LEU A 72 11.04 -6.23 -5.90
CA LEU A 72 11.28 -5.22 -6.93
C LEU A 72 12.22 -4.11 -6.44
N LEU A 73 12.06 -3.64 -5.20
CA LEU A 73 12.98 -2.68 -4.60
C LEU A 73 14.42 -3.21 -4.58
N VAL A 74 14.63 -4.46 -4.16
CA VAL A 74 15.97 -5.06 -4.13
C VAL A 74 16.57 -5.15 -5.53
N LEU A 75 15.77 -5.45 -6.55
CA LEU A 75 16.22 -5.46 -7.95
C LEU A 75 16.65 -4.06 -8.40
N MET A 76 15.86 -3.01 -8.11
CA MET A 76 16.20 -1.64 -8.47
C MET A 76 17.49 -1.15 -7.82
N ILE A 77 17.69 -1.47 -6.53
CA ILE A 77 18.93 -1.12 -5.80
C ILE A 77 20.15 -1.80 -6.44
N ARG A 78 20.04 -3.06 -6.88
CA ARG A 78 21.14 -3.80 -7.49
C ARG A 78 21.52 -3.29 -8.89
N VAL A 79 20.57 -2.74 -9.65
CA VAL A 79 20.84 -2.26 -11.02
C VAL A 79 21.43 -0.85 -11.01
N GLU A 80 20.95 0.05 -10.15
CA GLU A 80 21.28 1.48 -10.30
C GLU A 80 21.84 2.16 -9.06
N GLY A 81 21.92 1.46 -7.92
CA GLY A 81 22.56 1.94 -6.70
C GLY A 81 21.93 3.19 -6.05
N LYS A 82 20.86 3.76 -6.62
CA LYS A 82 20.15 4.94 -6.11
C LYS A 82 18.63 4.75 -6.18
N ASP A 83 17.96 5.03 -5.07
CA ASP A 83 16.51 4.80 -4.86
C ASP A 83 15.57 5.81 -5.56
N PHE A 84 16.01 6.45 -6.65
CA PHE A 84 15.25 7.50 -7.32
C PHE A 84 14.40 6.96 -8.48
N ILE A 85 13.10 7.24 -8.43
CA ILE A 85 12.11 6.87 -9.45
C ILE A 85 12.44 7.46 -10.84
N LYS A 86 13.31 8.47 -10.92
CA LYS A 86 13.73 9.14 -12.17
C LYS A 86 14.41 8.22 -13.20
N LEU A 87 14.79 7.00 -12.83
CA LEU A 87 15.52 6.09 -13.70
C LEU A 87 14.63 5.08 -14.47
N ILE A 88 13.33 4.98 -14.16
CA ILE A 88 12.36 4.23 -14.99
C ILE A 88 12.19 4.87 -16.39
N ASN A 89 12.92 5.96 -16.67
CA ASN A 89 13.06 6.53 -18.01
C ASN A 89 13.89 5.69 -18.99
N LEU A 90 14.41 4.53 -18.58
CA LEU A 90 15.12 3.58 -19.44
C LEU A 90 14.26 3.02 -20.59
N ASN A 91 12.94 3.12 -20.52
CA ASN A 91 12.00 2.72 -21.58
C ASN A 91 11.61 3.86 -22.55
N LEU A 92 12.38 4.96 -22.62
CA LEU A 92 12.16 6.01 -23.63
C LEU A 92 12.83 5.73 -25.00
N TRP A 93 13.23 4.49 -25.24
CA TRP A 93 13.57 3.92 -26.56
C TRP A 93 13.01 2.50 -26.65
#